data_AF-A0A7C1T7Q8-F1
#
_entry.id   AF-A0A7C1T7Q8-F1
#
_cell.length_a   1.000
_cell.length_b   1.000
_cell.length_c   1.000
_cell.angle_alpha   90.00
_cell.angle_beta   90.00
_cell.angle_gamma   90.00
#
_symmetry.space_group_name_H-M   'P 1'
#
loop_
_entity.id
_entity.type
_entity.pdbx_description
1 polymer ?
#
loop_
_entity_poly.entity_id
_entity_poly.type
_entity_poly.pdbx_seq_one_letter_code
_entity_poly.pdbx_strand_id
1 'polypeptide(L)'
;MKFYVVWKGRETGIFTDWNTCKSHVDKFTGAKYKSFKTRAEAETAYRGTSVAVPAKGLSVSGSKPETLPKTRKKSTAKTLKTYTAKEIAAIEVDTKIFTDGGCEPNPGKAGSGIAVYHDDVVTELWYGLYNPAGTNNTAELNALHQALMMAKDIIGEGKSVAIFCDSKYSIQSVIQWAIGWEKNGWKKKTGEIKNLKLIQEMFALHQTIKKEVQVLHVNGHVGVEGNELADRMSIMAIESRELDFSLYRGEMDIESILAMRTG
;
A
#
# COMPACT_ATOMS: atom_id res chain seq x y z
N MET A 1 7.23 -35.26 8.94
CA MET A 1 6.97 -34.82 7.56
C MET A 1 6.08 -33.58 7.60
N LYS A 2 6.37 -32.52 6.83
CA LYS A 2 5.47 -31.37 6.67
C LYS A 2 5.00 -31.33 5.22
N PHE A 3 3.79 -30.84 4.99
CA PHE A 3 3.24 -30.66 3.65
C PHE A 3 3.10 -29.17 3.37
N TYR A 4 3.54 -28.70 2.21
CA TYR A 4 3.55 -27.30 1.84
C TYR A 4 2.58 -27.10 0.67
N VAL A 5 1.55 -26.31 0.88
CA VAL A 5 0.60 -25.95 -0.17
C VAL A 5 1.04 -24.63 -0.76
N VAL A 6 1.18 -24.56 -2.08
CA VAL A 6 1.41 -23.33 -2.84
C VAL A 6 0.16 -23.03 -3.66
N TRP A 7 -0.56 -21.97 -3.29
CA TRP A 7 -1.72 -21.46 -4.03
C TRP A 7 -1.35 -20.42 -5.07
N LYS A 8 -0.21 -19.74 -4.88
CA LYS A 8 0.35 -18.78 -5.82
C LYS A 8 1.86 -18.84 -5.72
N GLY A 9 2.52 -19.13 -6.84
CA GLY A 9 3.95 -19.37 -6.96
C GLY A 9 4.30 -19.67 -8.41
N ARG A 10 5.56 -20.01 -8.69
CA ARG A 10 6.00 -20.49 -10.01
C ARG A 10 5.28 -21.78 -10.39
N GLU A 11 5.02 -22.64 -9.42
CA GLU A 11 4.21 -23.85 -9.58
C GLU A 11 3.28 -24.01 -8.36
N THR A 12 2.02 -24.33 -8.62
CA THR A 12 1.00 -24.53 -7.57
C THR A 12 0.80 -26.01 -7.30
N GLY A 13 0.70 -26.39 -6.04
CA GLY A 13 0.55 -27.79 -5.67
C GLY A 13 0.85 -28.05 -4.21
N ILE A 14 0.96 -29.34 -3.87
CA ILE A 14 1.28 -29.81 -2.52
C ILE A 14 2.65 -30.49 -2.57
N PHE A 15 3.61 -29.91 -1.87
CA PHE A 15 4.98 -30.40 -1.81
C PHE A 15 5.27 -31.04 -0.45
N THR A 16 6.07 -32.09 -0.41
CA THR A 16 6.48 -32.80 0.82
C THR A 16 7.81 -32.31 1.39
N ASP A 17 8.48 -31.40 0.68
CA ASP A 17 9.79 -30.85 1.01
C ASP A 17 9.79 -29.30 0.93
N TRP A 18 10.52 -28.69 1.86
CA TRP A 18 10.63 -27.23 1.92
C TRP A 18 11.53 -26.67 0.83
N ASN A 19 12.61 -27.33 0.45
CA ASN A 19 13.52 -26.80 -0.57
C ASN A 19 12.82 -26.71 -1.94
N THR A 20 12.02 -27.74 -2.25
CA THR A 20 11.16 -27.74 -3.44
C THR A 20 10.12 -26.61 -3.36
N CYS A 21 9.35 -26.53 -2.27
CA CYS A 21 8.37 -25.44 -2.06
C CYS A 21 9.00 -24.05 -2.17
N LYS A 22 10.18 -23.85 -1.55
CA LYS A 22 10.94 -22.60 -1.57
C LYS A 22 11.27 -22.19 -2.99
N SER A 23 11.72 -23.10 -3.85
CA SER A 23 12.01 -22.77 -5.26
C SER A 23 10.80 -22.18 -6.01
N HIS A 24 9.57 -22.52 -5.61
CA HIS A 24 8.35 -22.03 -6.25
C HIS A 24 7.82 -20.72 -5.66
N VAL A 25 8.26 -20.32 -4.45
CA VAL A 25 7.70 -19.14 -3.74
C VAL A 25 8.74 -18.07 -3.42
N ASP A 26 10.03 -18.43 -3.40
CA ASP A 26 11.12 -17.52 -3.12
C ASP A 26 11.24 -16.47 -4.23
N LYS A 27 11.26 -15.20 -3.81
CA LYS A 27 11.26 -14.03 -4.69
C LYS A 27 10.12 -14.03 -5.73
N PHE A 28 9.05 -14.79 -5.52
CA PHE A 28 7.86 -14.76 -6.37
C PHE A 28 6.85 -13.75 -5.81
N THR A 29 6.62 -12.67 -6.55
CA THR A 29 5.78 -11.56 -6.10
C THR A 29 4.33 -12.01 -5.87
N GLY A 30 3.88 -11.89 -4.61
CA GLY A 30 2.54 -12.30 -4.19
C GLY A 30 2.40 -13.81 -4.02
N ALA A 31 3.48 -14.55 -3.75
CA ALA A 31 3.40 -15.96 -3.41
C ALA A 31 2.46 -16.21 -2.22
N LYS A 32 1.61 -17.22 -2.34
CA LYS A 32 0.72 -17.68 -1.27
C LYS A 32 1.03 -19.13 -1.01
N TYR A 33 1.58 -19.42 0.16
CA TYR A 33 1.86 -20.78 0.59
C TYR A 33 1.65 -20.96 2.09
N LYS A 34 1.47 -22.20 2.53
CA LYS A 34 1.35 -22.55 3.95
C LYS A 34 1.77 -23.99 4.19
N SER A 35 2.39 -24.25 5.33
CA SER A 35 2.73 -25.60 5.78
C SER A 35 1.64 -26.21 6.66
N PHE A 36 1.40 -27.51 6.50
CA PHE A 36 0.45 -28.33 7.25
C PHE A 36 1.14 -29.55 7.85
N LYS A 37 0.58 -30.07 8.95
CA LYS A 37 1.14 -31.23 9.66
C LYS A 37 0.72 -32.54 9.02
N THR A 38 -0.44 -32.58 8.36
CA THR A 38 -0.96 -33.78 7.69
C THR A 38 -1.25 -33.52 6.21
N ARG A 39 -1.18 -34.58 5.40
CA ARG A 39 -1.52 -34.53 3.97
C ARG A 39 -2.98 -34.15 3.74
N ALA A 40 -3.88 -34.68 4.56
CA ALA A 40 -5.32 -34.41 4.48
C ALA A 40 -5.65 -32.92 4.69
N GLU A 41 -4.99 -32.24 5.65
CA GLU A 41 -5.13 -30.80 5.85
C GLU A 41 -4.63 -29.99 4.65
N ALA A 42 -3.47 -30.37 4.09
CA ALA A 42 -2.89 -29.73 2.92
C ALA A 42 -3.81 -29.85 1.69
N GLU A 43 -4.37 -31.03 1.45
CA GLU A 43 -5.28 -31.26 0.32
C GLU A 43 -6.60 -30.51 0.46
N THR A 44 -7.16 -30.44 1.68
CA THR A 44 -8.37 -29.66 1.96
C THR A 44 -8.12 -28.19 1.70
N ALA A 45 -6.96 -27.68 2.14
CA ALA A 45 -6.60 -26.29 1.97
C ALA A 45 -6.29 -25.94 0.49
N TYR A 46 -5.73 -26.86 -0.29
CA TYR A 46 -5.52 -26.69 -1.73
C TYR A 46 -6.85 -26.68 -2.51
N ARG A 47 -7.74 -27.64 -2.24
CA ARG A 47 -9.06 -27.75 -2.89
C ARG A 47 -9.98 -26.56 -2.64
N GLY A 48 -9.86 -25.88 -1.50
CA GLY A 48 -10.68 -24.71 -1.15
C GLY A 48 -10.45 -23.46 -2.02
N THR A 49 -9.51 -23.47 -2.97
CA THR A 49 -9.16 -22.30 -3.81
C THR A 49 -9.54 -22.48 -5.30
N SER A 50 -10.05 -23.64 -5.70
CA SER A 50 -10.56 -23.90 -7.06
C SER A 50 -12.09 -24.08 -7.03
N VAL A 51 -12.87 -23.22 -7.69
CA VAL A 51 -14.32 -23.43 -7.85
C VAL A 51 -14.67 -23.65 -9.32
N ALA A 52 -15.05 -24.89 -9.68
CA ALA A 52 -16.12 -25.24 -10.63
C ALA A 52 -16.38 -26.78 -10.71
N VAL A 53 -17.44 -27.24 -10.00
CA VAL A 53 -18.55 -28.23 -10.28
C VAL A 53 -18.27 -29.59 -11.02
N PRO A 54 -19.02 -30.72 -10.86
CA PRO A 54 -20.30 -31.00 -10.16
C PRO A 54 -20.32 -32.17 -9.13
N ALA A 55 -21.50 -32.27 -8.51
CA ALA A 55 -21.92 -33.12 -7.40
C ALA A 55 -21.82 -34.65 -7.61
N LYS A 56 -21.53 -35.36 -6.51
CA LYS A 56 -22.19 -36.63 -6.15
C LYS A 56 -21.97 -36.98 -4.66
N GLY A 57 -23.08 -37.06 -3.93
CA GLY A 57 -23.38 -38.24 -3.09
C GLY A 57 -23.02 -38.24 -1.60
N LEU A 58 -24.09 -38.37 -0.80
CA LEU A 58 -24.22 -39.15 0.45
C LEU A 58 -23.80 -38.54 1.81
N SER A 59 -24.80 -37.88 2.45
CA SER A 59 -25.62 -38.39 3.58
C SER A 59 -25.05 -38.63 5.00
N VAL A 60 -25.93 -38.31 5.98
CA VAL A 60 -26.04 -38.80 7.39
C VAL A 60 -25.11 -38.11 8.41
N SER A 61 -25.49 -37.64 9.61
CA SER A 61 -26.73 -37.46 10.39
C SER A 61 -26.38 -36.75 11.72
N GLY A 62 -27.36 -36.14 12.41
CA GLY A 62 -27.39 -36.19 13.89
C GLY A 62 -27.32 -34.88 14.70
N SER A 63 -28.48 -34.29 14.93
CA SER A 63 -29.05 -33.86 16.24
C SER A 63 -28.22 -33.03 17.27
N LYS A 64 -28.57 -31.74 17.43
CA LYS A 64 -29.22 -31.15 18.65
C LYS A 64 -29.40 -29.61 18.51
N PRO A 65 -30.46 -29.01 19.10
CA PRO A 65 -30.69 -27.58 19.05
C PRO A 65 -30.02 -26.90 20.26
N GLU A 66 -28.99 -26.10 20.00
CA GLU A 66 -28.36 -25.28 21.04
C GLU A 66 -28.19 -23.85 20.52
N THR A 67 -28.68 -22.93 21.34
CA THR A 67 -28.84 -21.48 21.16
C THR A 67 -27.83 -20.80 20.24
N LEU A 68 -28.33 -20.16 19.18
CA LEU A 68 -27.60 -19.26 18.29
C LEU A 68 -26.76 -18.25 19.09
N PRO A 69 -25.42 -18.31 19.08
CA PRO A 69 -24.64 -17.12 19.40
C PRO A 69 -24.85 -16.17 18.22
N LYS A 70 -25.43 -14.99 18.47
CA LYS A 70 -25.50 -13.90 17.50
C LYS A 70 -24.09 -13.69 16.95
N THR A 71 -23.83 -14.18 15.74
CA THR A 71 -22.61 -13.91 15.00
C THR A 71 -22.62 -12.44 14.71
N ARG A 72 -21.94 -11.69 15.60
CA ARG A 72 -21.55 -10.32 15.39
C ARG A 72 -20.86 -10.32 14.03
N LYS A 73 -21.55 -9.80 12.99
CA LYS A 73 -21.00 -9.64 11.65
C LYS A 73 -19.64 -8.99 11.84
N LYS A 74 -18.56 -9.76 11.73
CA LYS A 74 -17.21 -9.21 11.63
C LYS A 74 -17.29 -8.40 10.34
N SER A 75 -17.33 -7.08 10.48
CA SER A 75 -17.13 -6.17 9.37
C SER A 75 -15.85 -6.64 8.69
N THR A 76 -15.99 -7.25 7.53
CA THR A 76 -14.86 -7.55 6.66
C THR A 76 -14.19 -6.21 6.41
N ALA A 77 -13.06 -5.97 7.06
CA ALA A 77 -12.25 -4.79 6.82
C ALA A 77 -11.99 -4.77 5.32
N LYS A 78 -12.56 -3.77 4.63
CA LYS A 78 -12.49 -3.64 3.18
C LYS A 78 -11.02 -3.58 2.83
N THR A 79 -10.50 -4.65 2.23
CA THR A 79 -9.09 -4.74 1.86
C THR A 79 -8.81 -3.63 0.85
N LEU A 80 -7.79 -2.82 1.10
CA LEU A 80 -7.45 -1.69 0.25
C LEU A 80 -7.13 -2.20 -1.17
N LYS A 81 -7.87 -1.73 -2.18
CA LYS A 81 -7.63 -2.08 -3.59
C LYS A 81 -6.31 -1.46 -4.02
N THR A 82 -5.48 -2.24 -4.71
CA THR A 82 -4.27 -1.77 -5.37
C THR A 82 -4.56 -1.60 -6.86
N TYR A 83 -4.18 -0.45 -7.41
CA TYR A 83 -4.39 -0.08 -8.81
C TYR A 83 -3.15 -0.39 -9.65
N THR A 84 -3.37 -0.88 -10.85
CA THR A 84 -2.34 -1.13 -11.88
C THR A 84 -2.10 0.11 -12.74
N ALA A 85 -0.98 0.18 -13.46
CA ALA A 85 -0.69 1.27 -14.42
C ALA A 85 -1.85 1.54 -15.37
N LYS A 86 -2.45 0.48 -15.93
CA LYS A 86 -3.60 0.57 -16.84
C LYS A 86 -4.84 1.16 -16.18
N GLU A 87 -5.13 0.78 -14.93
CA GLU A 87 -6.27 1.34 -14.20
C GLU A 87 -6.03 2.80 -13.80
N ILE A 88 -4.79 3.18 -13.48
CA ILE A 88 -4.41 4.56 -13.16
C ILE A 88 -4.54 5.45 -14.40
N ALA A 89 -4.06 4.97 -15.55
CA ALA A 89 -4.20 5.68 -16.83
C ALA A 89 -5.68 5.91 -17.19
N ALA A 90 -6.57 4.99 -16.84
CA ALA A 90 -8.01 5.09 -17.11
C ALA A 90 -8.78 6.02 -16.14
N ILE A 91 -8.13 6.59 -15.12
CA ILE A 91 -8.76 7.57 -14.23
C ILE A 91 -8.67 8.94 -14.89
N GLU A 92 -9.82 9.49 -15.27
CA GLU A 92 -9.96 10.84 -15.84
C GLU A 92 -10.08 11.86 -14.70
N VAL A 93 -8.97 12.53 -14.41
CA VAL A 93 -8.88 13.67 -13.48
C VAL A 93 -7.84 14.64 -14.01
N ASP A 94 -7.99 15.93 -13.70
CA ASP A 94 -7.10 16.99 -14.20
C ASP A 94 -5.68 16.82 -13.63
N THR A 95 -5.55 16.32 -12.40
CA THR A 95 -4.25 16.13 -11.73
C THR A 95 -4.09 14.77 -11.06
N LYS A 96 -2.95 14.11 -11.30
CA LYS A 96 -2.55 12.86 -10.63
C LYS A 96 -1.28 13.14 -9.82
N ILE A 97 -1.31 12.85 -8.52
CA ILE A 97 -0.18 13.04 -7.61
C ILE A 97 0.29 11.67 -7.14
N PHE A 98 1.55 11.33 -7.39
CA PHE A 98 2.17 10.10 -6.92
C PHE A 98 3.10 10.41 -5.74
N THR A 99 3.11 9.55 -4.72
CA THR A 99 3.88 9.79 -3.49
C THR A 99 4.68 8.55 -3.13
N ASP A 100 5.91 8.74 -2.68
CA ASP A 100 6.77 7.67 -2.16
C ASP A 100 7.69 8.24 -1.05
N GLY A 101 8.17 7.38 -0.17
CA GLY A 101 9.08 7.73 0.91
C GLY A 101 10.11 6.64 1.19
N GLY A 102 11.38 6.95 0.96
CA GLY A 102 12.50 6.05 1.18
C GLY A 102 13.16 6.21 2.56
N CYS A 103 13.74 5.13 3.07
CA CYS A 103 14.59 5.16 4.27
C CYS A 103 15.65 4.05 4.28
N GLU A 104 16.94 4.42 4.33
CA GLU A 104 18.05 3.46 4.35
C GLU A 104 19.20 3.83 5.32
N PRO A 105 19.60 2.91 6.24
CA PRO A 105 18.82 1.76 6.71
C PRO A 105 17.49 2.20 7.37
N ASN A 106 16.65 1.28 7.85
CA ASN A 106 15.38 1.62 8.52
C ASN A 106 15.38 1.13 9.98
N PRO A 107 15.51 2.01 11.00
CA PRO A 107 15.62 3.48 10.92
C PRO A 107 16.96 3.96 10.38
N GLY A 108 16.99 5.17 9.82
CA GLY A 108 18.19 5.75 9.20
C GLY A 108 17.88 7.00 8.38
N LYS A 109 18.61 7.21 7.27
CA LYS A 109 18.41 8.38 6.42
C LYS A 109 17.12 8.22 5.64
N ALA A 110 16.21 9.18 5.77
CA ALA A 110 14.89 9.14 5.15
C ALA A 110 14.61 10.41 4.35
N GLY A 111 13.78 10.30 3.33
CA GLY A 111 13.37 11.43 2.48
C GLY A 111 12.06 11.11 1.75
N SER A 112 11.38 12.14 1.29
CA SER A 112 10.06 12.03 0.65
C SER A 112 10.11 12.54 -0.77
N GLY A 113 9.33 11.92 -1.66
CA GLY A 113 9.23 12.29 -3.06
C GLY A 113 7.79 12.33 -3.58
N ILE A 114 7.54 13.22 -4.54
CA ILE A 114 6.28 13.34 -5.26
C ILE A 114 6.53 13.53 -6.75
N ALA A 115 5.66 12.94 -7.57
CA ALA A 115 5.50 13.31 -8.97
C ALA A 115 4.08 13.81 -9.24
N VAL A 116 3.94 14.96 -9.90
CA VAL A 116 2.65 15.57 -10.27
C VAL A 116 2.50 15.54 -11.78
N TYR A 117 1.34 15.07 -12.21
CA TYR A 117 0.93 15.06 -13.60
C TYR A 117 -0.30 15.93 -13.75
N HIS A 118 -0.26 16.86 -14.71
CA HIS A 118 -1.43 17.58 -15.20
C HIS A 118 -1.77 17.06 -16.60
N ASP A 119 -3.05 16.71 -16.82
CA ASP A 119 -3.51 16.18 -18.12
C ASP A 119 -2.64 15.04 -18.66
N ASP A 120 -2.27 14.11 -17.76
CA ASP A 120 -1.39 12.95 -18.03
C ASP A 120 0.04 13.27 -18.48
N VAL A 121 0.47 14.52 -18.35
CA VAL A 121 1.86 14.95 -18.56
C VAL A 121 2.50 15.25 -17.21
N VAL A 122 3.68 14.69 -16.96
CA VAL A 122 4.46 15.04 -15.77
C VAL A 122 4.91 16.50 -15.87
N THR A 123 4.52 17.30 -14.89
CA THR A 123 4.79 18.74 -14.86
C THR A 123 5.71 19.14 -13.72
N GLU A 124 5.65 18.40 -12.60
CA GLU A 124 6.41 18.73 -11.40
C GLU A 124 6.92 17.47 -10.71
N LEU A 125 8.14 17.57 -10.17
CA LEU A 125 8.72 16.60 -9.27
C LEU A 125 9.14 17.33 -8.01
N TRP A 126 8.83 16.76 -6.85
CA TRP A 126 9.16 17.38 -5.56
C TRP A 126 9.90 16.40 -4.70
N TYR A 127 10.88 16.91 -3.95
CA TYR A 127 11.71 16.11 -3.07
C TYR A 127 12.07 16.91 -1.81
N GLY A 128 12.35 16.23 -0.71
CA GLY A 128 12.88 16.86 0.49
C GLY A 128 12.47 16.15 1.76
N LEU A 129 12.32 16.92 2.83
CA LEU A 129 11.99 16.41 4.17
C LEU A 129 13.02 15.38 4.67
N TYR A 130 14.28 15.61 4.32
CA TYR A 130 15.38 14.77 4.75
C TYR A 130 15.42 14.65 6.28
N ASN A 131 15.52 13.42 6.76
CA ASN A 131 15.72 13.13 8.17
C ASN A 131 16.89 12.14 8.33
N PRO A 132 17.97 12.51 9.04
CA PRO A 132 19.11 11.61 9.24
C PRO A 132 18.80 10.40 10.12
N ALA A 133 17.70 10.42 10.87
CA ALA A 133 17.25 9.36 11.78
C ALA A 133 15.73 9.11 11.68
N GLY A 134 15.22 9.06 10.45
CA GLY A 134 13.83 8.76 10.13
C GLY A 134 13.51 7.27 10.05
N THR A 135 12.29 6.97 9.61
CA THR A 135 11.83 5.62 9.26
C THR A 135 11.09 5.67 7.93
N ASN A 136 10.97 4.53 7.24
CA ASN A 136 10.19 4.45 6.00
C ASN A 136 8.77 4.97 6.21
N ASN A 137 8.10 4.51 7.28
CA ASN A 137 6.74 4.94 7.62
C ASN A 137 6.61 6.46 7.81
N THR A 138 7.63 7.13 8.35
CA THR A 138 7.61 8.58 8.54
C THR A 138 7.81 9.31 7.21
N ALA A 139 8.73 8.84 6.35
CA ALA A 139 8.95 9.38 5.01
C ALA A 139 7.69 9.27 4.13
N GLU A 140 7.03 8.12 4.20
CA GLU A 140 5.80 7.81 3.46
C GLU A 140 4.61 8.66 3.91
N LEU A 141 4.48 8.89 5.23
CA LEU A 141 3.46 9.78 5.76
C LEU A 141 3.72 11.24 5.35
N ASN A 142 4.99 11.65 5.37
CA ASN A 142 5.40 13.00 4.95
C ASN A 142 5.07 13.25 3.48
N ALA A 143 5.39 12.31 2.58
CA ALA A 143 5.05 12.40 1.16
C ALA A 143 3.53 12.51 0.95
N LEU A 144 2.75 11.63 1.61
CA LEU A 144 1.29 11.69 1.54
C LEU A 144 0.73 13.01 2.13
N HIS A 145 1.37 13.58 3.15
CA HIS A 145 0.92 14.83 3.76
C HIS A 145 1.09 16.00 2.79
N GLN A 146 2.25 16.09 2.12
CA GLN A 146 2.50 17.09 1.08
C GLN A 146 1.50 16.96 -0.07
N ALA A 147 1.22 15.73 -0.53
CA ALA A 147 0.21 15.49 -1.56
C ALA A 147 -1.20 15.91 -1.15
N LEU A 148 -1.60 15.69 0.12
CA LEU A 148 -2.90 16.16 0.61
C LEU A 148 -3.00 17.69 0.65
N MET A 149 -1.90 18.40 0.95
CA MET A 149 -1.87 19.86 0.90
C MET A 149 -1.99 20.36 -0.54
N MET A 150 -1.19 19.81 -1.47
CA MET A 150 -1.30 20.11 -2.90
C MET A 150 -2.71 19.84 -3.43
N ALA A 151 -3.29 18.69 -3.10
CA ALA A 151 -4.64 18.33 -3.54
C ALA A 151 -5.69 19.32 -3.03
N LYS A 152 -5.55 19.84 -1.80
CA LYS A 152 -6.46 20.88 -1.28
C LYS A 152 -6.39 22.16 -2.11
N ASP A 153 -5.19 22.58 -2.51
CA ASP A 153 -5.01 23.80 -3.30
C ASP A 153 -5.57 23.61 -4.72
N ILE A 154 -5.30 22.46 -5.35
CA ILE A 154 -5.84 22.07 -6.67
C ILE A 154 -7.38 22.03 -6.67
N ILE A 155 -7.99 21.47 -5.62
CA ILE A 155 -9.44 21.47 -5.43
C ILE A 155 -9.97 22.91 -5.29
N GLY A 156 -9.24 23.77 -4.58
CA GLY A 156 -9.56 25.18 -4.44
C GLY A 156 -9.56 25.95 -5.78
N GLU A 157 -8.77 25.50 -6.75
CA GLU A 157 -8.79 26.00 -8.14
C GLU A 157 -9.95 25.43 -8.98
N GLY A 158 -10.75 24.52 -8.43
CA GLY A 158 -11.86 23.87 -9.14
C GLY A 158 -11.45 22.70 -10.02
N LYS A 159 -10.22 22.17 -9.85
CA LYS A 159 -9.71 21.01 -10.59
C LYS A 159 -9.90 19.72 -9.80
N SER A 160 -10.10 18.63 -10.54
CA SER A 160 -10.18 17.28 -10.02
C SER A 160 -8.78 16.68 -9.78
N VAL A 161 -8.63 15.91 -8.69
CA VAL A 161 -7.34 15.37 -8.28
C VAL A 161 -7.44 13.96 -7.69
N ALA A 162 -6.47 13.11 -8.02
CA ALA A 162 -6.28 11.80 -7.39
C ALA A 162 -4.84 11.65 -6.87
N ILE A 163 -4.71 11.08 -5.67
CA ILE A 163 -3.42 10.77 -5.04
C ILE A 163 -3.18 9.26 -5.13
N PHE A 164 -1.98 8.87 -5.58
CA PHE A 164 -1.50 7.50 -5.65
C PHE A 164 -0.33 7.34 -4.68
N CYS A 165 -0.51 6.48 -3.69
CA CYS A 165 0.46 6.26 -2.62
C CYS A 165 0.73 4.75 -2.51
N ASP A 166 1.98 4.34 -2.45
CA ASP A 166 2.34 2.92 -2.35
C ASP A 166 2.42 2.41 -0.90
N SER A 167 2.45 3.31 0.08
CA SER A 167 2.32 2.96 1.48
C SER A 167 0.88 2.68 1.91
N LYS A 168 0.54 1.39 1.98
CA LYS A 168 -0.69 0.93 2.67
C LYS A 168 -0.76 1.45 4.10
N TYR A 169 0.37 1.52 4.80
CA TYR A 169 0.41 2.03 6.17
C TYR A 169 -0.07 3.48 6.23
N SER A 170 0.44 4.36 5.36
CA SER A 170 0.06 5.78 5.31
C SER A 170 -1.44 5.92 4.99
N ILE A 171 -1.91 5.26 3.93
CA ILE A 171 -3.32 5.32 3.54
C ILE A 171 -4.23 4.80 4.66
N GLN A 172 -3.94 3.62 5.20
CA GLN A 172 -4.80 3.02 6.23
C GLN A 172 -4.77 3.80 7.53
N SER A 173 -3.61 4.30 7.95
CA SER A 173 -3.48 5.06 9.19
C SER A 173 -4.29 6.36 9.16
N VAL A 174 -4.24 7.10 8.05
CA VAL A 174 -4.93 8.38 7.88
C VAL A 174 -6.41 8.19 7.54
N ILE A 175 -6.76 7.25 6.67
CA ILE A 175 -8.13 7.18 6.11
C ILE A 175 -9.02 6.18 6.84
N GLN A 176 -8.44 5.09 7.37
CA GLN A 176 -9.23 4.00 7.98
C GLN A 176 -9.12 3.99 9.51
N TRP A 177 -7.89 4.00 10.04
CA TRP A 177 -7.64 3.79 11.47
C TRP A 177 -7.86 5.07 12.27
N ALA A 178 -7.47 6.24 11.73
CA ALA A 178 -7.67 7.54 12.38
C ALA A 178 -9.12 7.81 12.78
N ILE A 179 -10.11 7.38 11.98
CA ILE A 179 -11.54 7.50 12.35
C ILE A 179 -11.84 6.78 13.67
N GLY A 180 -11.28 5.59 13.86
CA GLY A 180 -11.43 4.82 15.10
C GLY A 180 -10.61 5.42 16.24
N TRP A 181 -9.40 5.90 15.96
CA TRP A 181 -8.54 6.51 16.97
C TRP A 181 -9.10 7.82 17.49
N GLU A 182 -9.56 8.72 16.62
CA GLU A 182 -10.21 9.97 16.97
C GLU A 182 -11.40 9.74 17.92
N LYS A 183 -12.30 8.81 17.56
CA LYS A 183 -13.44 8.43 18.42
C LYS A 183 -13.05 7.90 19.79
N ASN A 184 -11.86 7.31 19.90
CA ASN A 184 -11.31 6.79 21.15
C ASN A 184 -10.32 7.76 21.82
N GLY A 185 -10.35 9.06 21.46
CA GLY A 185 -9.48 10.08 22.05
C GLY A 185 -8.00 9.87 21.74
N TRP A 186 -7.69 9.34 20.55
CA TRP A 186 -6.34 9.04 20.04
C TRP A 186 -5.55 8.05 20.90
N LYS A 187 -6.24 7.03 21.40
CA LYS A 187 -5.67 5.95 22.22
C LYS A 187 -5.92 4.59 21.62
N LYS A 188 -4.97 3.67 21.82
CA LYS A 188 -5.13 2.23 21.55
C LYS A 188 -5.25 1.47 22.87
N LYS A 189 -5.86 0.28 22.80
CA LYS A 189 -5.96 -0.63 23.95
C LYS A 189 -4.60 -1.05 24.49
N THR A 190 -3.63 -1.21 23.60
CA THR A 190 -2.24 -1.55 23.92
C THR A 190 -1.30 -0.78 23.00
N GLY A 191 -0.21 -0.30 23.59
CA GLY A 191 0.83 0.47 22.89
C GLY A 191 0.38 1.87 22.44
N GLU A 192 1.35 2.61 21.92
CA GLU A 192 1.15 3.96 21.38
C GLU A 192 0.81 3.94 19.89
N ILE A 193 0.13 5.00 19.42
CA ILE A 193 -0.02 5.27 17.99
C ILE A 193 1.27 5.96 17.52
N LYS A 194 2.09 5.24 16.74
CA LYS A 194 3.30 5.83 16.14
C LYS A 194 2.91 6.92 15.14
N ASN A 195 3.71 7.98 15.06
CA ASN A 195 3.47 9.16 14.20
C ASN A 195 2.15 9.89 14.50
N LEU A 196 1.65 9.82 15.74
CA LEU A 196 0.32 10.32 16.10
C LEU A 196 0.08 11.77 15.68
N LYS A 197 1.01 12.68 15.99
CA LYS A 197 0.84 14.11 15.70
C LYS A 197 0.64 14.36 14.20
N LEU A 198 1.51 13.78 13.37
CA LEU A 198 1.40 13.87 11.91
C LEU A 198 0.09 13.26 11.39
N ILE A 199 -0.31 12.09 11.91
CA ILE A 199 -1.58 11.44 11.52
C ILE A 199 -2.78 12.29 11.90
N GLN A 200 -2.77 12.98 13.05
CA GLN A 200 -3.85 13.89 13.46
C GLN A 200 -3.99 15.07 12.50
N GLU A 201 -2.87 15.69 12.12
CA GLU A 201 -2.82 16.80 11.15
C GLU A 201 -3.34 16.36 9.78
N MET A 202 -2.81 15.25 9.25
CA MET A 202 -3.23 14.66 7.98
C MET A 202 -4.71 14.26 7.99
N PHE A 203 -5.19 13.67 9.09
CA PHE A 203 -6.58 13.28 9.21
C PHE A 203 -7.49 14.50 9.19
N ALA A 204 -7.17 15.55 9.96
CA ALA A 204 -7.93 16.79 9.96
C ALA A 204 -7.98 17.41 8.56
N LEU A 205 -6.84 17.49 7.86
CA LEU A 205 -6.74 17.97 6.49
C LEU A 205 -7.59 17.14 5.53
N HIS A 206 -7.39 15.82 5.50
CA HIS A 206 -8.15 14.91 4.64
C HIS A 206 -9.66 15.05 4.86
N GLN A 207 -10.12 15.24 6.10
CA GLN A 207 -11.55 15.39 6.39
C GLN A 207 -12.18 16.62 5.72
N THR A 208 -11.39 17.66 5.41
CA THR A 208 -11.86 18.85 4.68
C THR A 208 -12.07 18.61 3.18
N ILE A 209 -11.31 17.69 2.57
CA ILE A 209 -11.29 17.45 1.11
C ILE A 209 -11.75 16.05 0.69
N LYS A 210 -12.04 15.14 1.63
CA LYS A 210 -12.33 13.71 1.38
C LYS A 210 -13.46 13.39 0.40
N LYS A 211 -14.31 14.36 0.06
CA LYS A 211 -15.39 14.18 -0.92
C LYS A 211 -14.91 14.44 -2.35
N GLU A 212 -13.78 15.13 -2.50
CA GLU A 212 -13.26 15.69 -3.75
C GLU A 212 -11.93 15.04 -4.15
N VAL A 213 -11.16 14.51 -3.17
CA VAL A 213 -9.93 13.74 -3.44
C VAL A 213 -10.12 12.24 -3.22
N GLN A 214 -9.57 11.44 -4.13
CA GLN A 214 -9.36 10.01 -3.92
C GLN A 214 -7.91 9.72 -3.57
N VAL A 215 -7.67 8.95 -2.51
CA VAL A 215 -6.34 8.42 -2.17
C VAL A 215 -6.33 6.93 -2.46
N LEU A 216 -5.58 6.54 -3.48
CA LEU A 216 -5.57 5.22 -4.09
C LEU A 216 -4.21 4.58 -3.87
N HIS A 217 -4.22 3.26 -3.67
CA HIS A 217 -2.97 2.53 -3.50
C HIS A 217 -2.43 2.05 -4.84
N VAL A 218 -1.12 2.21 -5.06
CA VAL A 218 -0.35 1.62 -6.17
C VAL A 218 0.75 0.71 -5.59
N ASN A 219 1.29 -0.26 -6.33
CA ASN A 219 2.47 -0.97 -5.82
C ASN A 219 3.73 -0.16 -6.15
N GLY A 220 4.68 -0.11 -5.23
CA GLY A 220 6.04 0.33 -5.55
C GLY A 220 6.74 -0.64 -6.52
N HIS A 221 7.60 -0.09 -7.38
CA HIS A 221 8.49 -0.81 -8.30
C HIS A 221 7.82 -1.82 -9.25
N VAL A 222 6.65 -1.48 -9.80
CA VAL A 222 5.95 -2.35 -10.78
C VAL A 222 5.72 -1.70 -12.16
N GLY A 223 6.50 -0.69 -12.54
CA GLY A 223 6.37 -0.03 -13.84
C GLY A 223 5.30 1.05 -13.90
N VAL A 224 4.93 1.66 -12.77
CA VAL A 224 4.08 2.86 -12.77
C VAL A 224 4.99 4.07 -12.74
N GLU A 225 5.19 4.70 -13.90
CA GLU A 225 6.14 5.81 -14.09
C GLU A 225 6.05 6.86 -12.98
N GLY A 226 4.85 7.36 -12.67
CA GLY A 226 4.68 8.37 -11.61
C GLY A 226 5.12 7.90 -10.22
N ASN A 227 4.92 6.63 -9.86
CA ASN A 227 5.42 6.10 -8.59
C ASN A 227 6.94 5.92 -8.62
N GLU A 228 7.50 5.49 -9.75
CA GLU A 228 8.94 5.32 -9.89
C GLU A 228 9.65 6.67 -9.83
N LEU A 229 9.08 7.72 -10.42
CA LEU A 229 9.58 9.09 -10.27
C LEU A 229 9.51 9.57 -8.82
N ALA A 230 8.41 9.30 -8.12
CA ALA A 230 8.29 9.64 -6.70
C ALA A 230 9.34 8.91 -5.83
N ASP A 231 9.60 7.63 -6.10
CA ASP A 231 10.70 6.86 -5.47
C ASP A 231 12.06 7.56 -5.70
N ARG A 232 12.37 7.92 -6.96
CA ARG A 232 13.63 8.63 -7.28
C ARG A 232 13.74 9.97 -6.57
N MET A 233 12.64 10.70 -6.44
CA MET A 233 12.62 11.95 -5.68
C MET A 233 12.89 11.73 -4.19
N SER A 234 12.40 10.62 -3.61
CA SER A 234 12.72 10.28 -2.21
C SER A 234 14.22 10.02 -2.01
N ILE A 235 14.87 9.40 -2.99
CA ILE A 235 16.32 9.16 -2.98
C ILE A 235 17.10 10.44 -3.22
N MET A 236 16.65 11.29 -4.15
CA MET A 236 17.22 12.63 -4.36
C MET A 236 17.22 13.42 -3.06
N ALA A 237 16.15 13.38 -2.26
CA ALA A 237 16.08 14.02 -0.95
C ALA A 237 17.13 13.47 0.04
N ILE A 238 17.33 12.15 0.06
CA ILE A 238 18.33 11.51 0.93
C ILE A 238 19.76 11.88 0.54
N GLU A 239 20.05 11.89 -0.77
CA GLU A 239 21.40 12.13 -1.29
C GLU A 239 21.80 13.61 -1.20
N SER A 240 20.89 14.51 -1.57
CA SER A 240 21.09 15.96 -1.43
C SER A 240 20.97 16.45 0.02
N ARG A 241 20.35 15.67 0.91
CA ARG A 241 19.99 16.04 2.29
C ARG A 241 19.10 17.27 2.36
N GLU A 242 18.21 17.39 1.39
CA GLU A 242 17.29 18.52 1.27
C GLU A 242 16.25 18.50 2.40
N LEU A 243 16.29 19.53 3.25
CA LEU A 243 15.44 19.62 4.43
C LEU A 243 14.05 20.15 4.06
N ASP A 244 13.99 21.12 3.14
CA ASP A 244 12.75 21.74 2.72
C ASP A 244 12.08 20.90 1.64
N PHE A 245 10.74 20.92 1.56
CA PHE A 245 10.06 20.23 0.47
C PHE A 245 10.11 21.11 -0.79
N SER A 246 10.98 20.74 -1.73
CA SER A 246 11.43 21.60 -2.81
C SER A 246 11.07 21.04 -4.18
N LEU A 247 10.70 21.95 -5.10
CA LEU A 247 10.45 21.62 -6.50
C LEU A 247 11.79 21.32 -7.20
N TYR A 248 11.84 20.20 -7.92
CA TYR A 248 12.97 19.84 -8.78
C TYR A 248 13.14 20.88 -9.89
N ARG A 249 14.37 21.40 -10.01
CA ARG A 249 14.73 22.45 -10.99
C ARG A 249 15.66 21.97 -12.10
N GLY A 250 15.97 20.67 -12.14
CA GLY A 250 16.74 20.08 -13.23
C GLY A 250 15.90 19.89 -14.49
N GLU A 251 16.53 19.38 -15.54
CA GLU A 251 15.82 19.01 -16.76
C GLU A 251 14.86 17.85 -16.50
N MET A 252 13.63 17.98 -16.99
CA MET A 252 12.59 16.95 -16.90
C MET A 252 12.81 15.83 -17.94
N ASP A 253 14.02 15.25 -17.94
CA ASP A 253 14.33 14.07 -18.73
C ASP A 253 13.97 12.80 -17.94
N ILE A 254 12.79 12.27 -18.24
CA ILE A 254 12.19 11.15 -17.51
C ILE A 254 13.05 9.88 -17.60
N GLU A 255 13.71 9.64 -18.73
CA GLU A 255 14.58 8.46 -18.87
C GLU A 255 15.80 8.57 -17.94
N SER A 256 16.46 9.73 -17.93
CA SER A 256 17.59 9.99 -17.04
C SER A 256 17.21 9.94 -15.56
N ILE A 257 16.04 10.48 -15.19
CA ILE A 257 15.57 10.45 -13.80
C ILE A 257 15.25 9.01 -13.38
N LEU A 258 14.56 8.23 -14.21
CA LEU A 258 14.26 6.84 -13.90
C LEU A 258 15.51 5.96 -13.83
N ALA A 259 16.59 6.33 -14.52
CA ALA A 259 17.90 5.68 -14.42
C ALA A 259 18.67 5.99 -13.11
N MET A 260 18.21 6.95 -12.31
CA MET A 260 18.77 7.21 -10.97
C MET A 260 18.56 6.01 -10.04
N ARG A 261 19.27 6.02 -8.91
CA ARG A 261 19.16 5.00 -7.87
C ARG A 261 17.72 4.88 -7.36
N THR A 262 17.28 3.64 -7.17
CA THR A 262 15.99 3.31 -6.54
C THR A 262 16.12 3.19 -5.02
N GLY A 263 15.03 3.40 -4.30
CA GLY A 263 14.93 3.06 -2.88
C GLY A 263 14.88 1.56 -2.59
#